data_AF-A0A1E7IZ25-F1
#
_entry.id   AF-A0A1E7IZ25-F1
#
_cell.length_a   1.000
_cell.length_b   1.000
_cell.length_c   1.000
_cell.angle_alpha   90.00
_cell.angle_beta   90.00
_cell.angle_gamma   90.00
#
_symmetry.space_group_name_H-M   'P 1'
#
loop_
_entity.id
_entity.type
_entity.pdbx_description
1 polymer ?
#
loop_
_entity_poly.entity_id
_entity_poly.type
_entity_poly.pdbx_seq_one_letter_code
_entity_poly.pdbx_strand_id
1 'polypeptide(L)'
;QINNNGFRLEGATVIMAGAVLTGNRISLGEGVLIECGAMIKSPAVIGDCCEVRQGAYLRGYVLTGKRCVLGHTTEIKHSIFLNDAKAGHFAYLGDSILGNNTNLGAGTKFANLRFLPGNLTLFHNGKRIDTGRRKFGAILGDDAQTGCNSVTNPGTIFGKGAILMPNATARAGYHSEKSILR
;
A
#
# COMPACT_ATOMS: atom_id res chain seq x y z
N GLN A 1 6.02 11.77 -20.21
CA GLN A 1 6.09 11.19 -21.57
C GLN A 1 7.55 10.88 -21.85
N ILE A 2 7.84 9.70 -22.38
CA ILE A 2 9.21 9.22 -22.62
C ILE A 2 9.45 9.25 -24.13
N ASN A 3 10.45 10.02 -24.53
CA ASN A 3 10.83 10.19 -25.93
C ASN A 3 12.28 9.72 -26.11
N ASN A 4 12.54 8.99 -27.20
CA ASN A 4 13.90 8.63 -27.63
C ASN A 4 14.11 9.15 -29.05
N ASN A 5 15.03 10.11 -29.23
CA ASN A 5 15.30 10.76 -30.52
C ASN A 5 14.03 11.28 -31.24
N GLY A 6 13.08 11.84 -30.49
CA GLY A 6 11.82 12.36 -31.03
C GLY A 6 10.72 11.32 -31.22
N PHE A 7 10.99 10.03 -31.05
CA PHE A 7 9.97 8.98 -31.08
C PHE A 7 9.37 8.78 -29.69
N ARG A 8 8.03 8.82 -29.62
CA ARG A 8 7.30 8.47 -28.41
C ARG A 8 7.41 6.97 -28.17
N LEU A 9 7.95 6.59 -27.02
CA LEU A 9 7.99 5.18 -26.61
C LEU A 9 6.71 4.86 -25.83
N GLU A 10 5.67 4.41 -26.52
CA GLU A 10 4.44 3.96 -25.87
C GLU A 10 4.69 2.69 -25.05
N GLY A 11 4.11 2.62 -23.84
CA GLY A 11 4.28 1.48 -22.93
C GLY A 11 5.67 1.36 -22.27
N ALA A 12 6.62 2.26 -22.56
CA ALA A 12 7.96 2.15 -22.00
C ALA A 12 7.98 2.30 -20.48
N THR A 13 8.58 1.31 -19.82
CA THR A 13 8.91 1.37 -18.39
C THR A 13 10.27 2.02 -18.19
N VAL A 14 10.33 2.97 -17.26
CA VAL A 14 11.53 3.76 -16.97
C VAL A 14 12.00 3.50 -15.55
N ILE A 15 13.28 3.16 -15.45
CA ILE A 15 14.00 3.04 -14.18
C ILE A 15 15.05 4.14 -14.18
N MET A 16 14.91 5.12 -13.30
CA MET A 16 15.85 6.21 -13.17
C MET A 16 17.15 5.73 -12.50
N ALA A 17 18.27 6.38 -12.86
CA ALA A 17 19.56 6.11 -12.25
C ALA A 17 19.49 6.26 -10.72
N GLY A 18 20.11 5.31 -10.02
CA GLY A 18 20.10 5.26 -8.55
C GLY A 18 18.91 4.52 -7.92
N ALA A 19 17.96 4.02 -8.70
CA ALA A 19 17.01 3.02 -8.20
C ALA A 19 17.73 1.68 -7.95
N VAL A 20 17.38 0.97 -6.88
CA VAL A 20 18.00 -0.30 -6.47
C VAL A 20 16.98 -1.42 -6.48
N LEU A 21 17.15 -2.38 -7.38
CA LEU A 21 16.31 -3.59 -7.47
C LEU A 21 17.13 -4.80 -7.01
N THR A 22 16.69 -5.52 -5.99
CA THR A 22 17.44 -6.67 -5.43
C THR A 22 16.71 -7.99 -5.57
N GLY A 23 17.39 -8.99 -6.15
CA GLY A 23 16.88 -10.34 -6.39
C GLY A 23 16.27 -10.52 -7.77
N ASN A 24 15.84 -11.74 -8.09
CA ASN A 24 15.46 -12.16 -9.45
C ASN A 24 13.95 -12.35 -9.67
N ARG A 25 13.11 -11.98 -8.70
CA ARG A 25 11.65 -12.13 -8.76
C ARG A 25 10.96 -10.77 -8.70
N ILE A 26 11.27 -9.90 -9.67
CA ILE A 26 10.62 -8.59 -9.82
C ILE A 26 10.01 -8.55 -11.22
N SER A 27 8.71 -8.34 -11.29
CA SER A 27 7.97 -8.15 -12.55
C SER A 27 7.45 -6.71 -12.62
N LEU A 28 7.64 -6.06 -13.77
CA LEU A 28 7.19 -4.69 -14.04
C LEU A 28 6.26 -4.73 -15.26
N GLY A 29 5.09 -4.11 -15.14
CA GLY A 29 4.16 -3.88 -16.23
C GLY A 29 4.64 -2.78 -17.19
N GLU A 30 3.78 -2.42 -18.14
CA GLU A 30 4.04 -1.37 -19.12
C GLU A 30 3.86 0.03 -18.52
N GLY A 31 4.70 0.98 -18.92
CA GLY A 31 4.59 2.38 -18.49
C GLY A 31 4.90 2.63 -17.02
N VAL A 32 5.56 1.69 -16.34
CA VAL A 32 5.96 1.85 -14.93
C VAL A 32 7.08 2.89 -14.83
N LEU A 33 6.98 3.78 -13.84
CA LEU A 33 8.04 4.73 -13.50
C LEU A 33 8.65 4.36 -12.15
N ILE A 34 9.96 4.11 -12.13
CA ILE A 34 10.73 3.95 -10.90
C ILE A 34 11.69 5.13 -10.78
N GLU A 35 11.45 5.99 -9.81
CA GLU A 35 12.26 7.17 -9.53
C GLU A 35 13.58 6.82 -8.82
N CYS A 36 14.52 7.76 -8.84
CA CYS A 36 15.83 7.58 -8.22
C CYS A 36 15.72 7.30 -6.71
N GLY A 37 16.62 6.48 -6.17
CA GLY A 37 16.64 6.15 -4.74
C GLY A 37 15.51 5.24 -4.24
N ALA A 38 14.57 4.83 -5.10
CA ALA A 38 13.63 3.76 -4.76
C ALA A 38 14.39 2.44 -4.55
N MET A 39 14.04 1.70 -3.50
CA MET A 39 14.61 0.38 -3.21
C MET A 39 13.52 -0.69 -3.27
N ILE A 40 13.64 -1.61 -4.23
CA ILE A 40 12.67 -2.68 -4.45
C ILE A 40 13.34 -4.03 -4.20
N LYS A 41 12.91 -4.70 -3.13
CA LYS A 41 13.36 -6.06 -2.81
C LYS A 41 12.37 -7.11 -3.32
N SER A 42 12.90 -8.13 -3.98
CA SER A 42 12.10 -9.28 -4.39
C SER A 42 11.46 -10.03 -3.21
N PRO A 43 10.32 -10.72 -3.42
CA PRO A 43 9.53 -10.70 -4.65
C PRO A 43 8.61 -9.46 -4.76
N ALA A 44 8.46 -8.93 -5.97
CA ALA A 44 7.56 -7.81 -6.26
C ALA A 44 6.91 -7.94 -7.65
N VAL A 45 5.64 -7.56 -7.77
CA VAL A 45 4.92 -7.43 -9.04
C VAL A 45 4.31 -6.04 -9.08
N ILE A 46 4.78 -5.22 -10.02
CA ILE A 46 4.36 -3.84 -10.19
C ILE A 46 3.56 -3.74 -11.49
N GLY A 47 2.24 -3.49 -11.39
CA GLY A 47 1.36 -3.46 -12.55
C GLY A 47 1.52 -2.20 -13.41
N ASP A 48 0.81 -2.17 -14.53
CA ASP A 48 0.97 -1.14 -15.57
C ASP A 48 0.75 0.27 -15.04
N CYS A 49 1.54 1.22 -15.54
CA CYS A 49 1.42 2.65 -15.27
C CYS A 49 1.52 3.00 -13.77
N CYS A 50 2.15 2.14 -12.96
CA CYS A 50 2.45 2.43 -11.57
C CYS A 50 3.64 3.38 -11.43
N GLU A 51 3.63 4.16 -10.35
CA GLU A 51 4.75 5.01 -9.93
C GLU A 51 5.37 4.46 -8.66
N VAL A 52 6.68 4.19 -8.69
CA VAL A 52 7.52 3.98 -7.51
C VAL A 52 8.35 5.23 -7.30
N ARG A 53 7.97 6.04 -6.32
CA ARG A 53 8.54 7.37 -6.12
C ARG A 53 9.86 7.34 -5.34
N GLN A 54 10.55 8.47 -5.35
CA GLN A 54 11.86 8.66 -4.75
C GLN A 54 11.85 8.23 -3.27
N GLY A 55 12.79 7.37 -2.90
CA GLY A 55 12.94 6.85 -1.55
C GLY A 55 11.89 5.82 -1.10
N ALA A 56 10.98 5.37 -1.97
CA ALA A 56 10.07 4.27 -1.65
C ALA A 56 10.87 3.00 -1.31
N TYR A 57 10.46 2.28 -0.26
CA TYR A 57 11.11 1.03 0.14
C TYR A 57 10.13 -0.14 0.12
N LEU A 58 10.24 -0.98 -0.91
CA LEU A 58 9.38 -2.14 -1.13
C LEU A 58 10.10 -3.42 -0.67
N ARG A 59 9.43 -4.24 0.14
CA ARG A 59 10.01 -5.51 0.59
C ARG A 59 8.98 -6.59 0.91
N GLY A 60 9.45 -7.83 0.91
CA GLY A 60 8.71 -8.96 1.46
C GLY A 60 7.33 -9.14 0.85
N TYR A 61 7.24 -9.40 -0.45
CA TYR A 61 6.00 -9.64 -1.22
C TYR A 61 5.13 -8.40 -1.41
N VAL A 62 5.44 -7.60 -2.43
CA VAL A 62 4.60 -6.45 -2.83
C VAL A 62 3.92 -6.76 -4.16
N LEU A 63 2.60 -6.66 -4.21
CA LEU A 63 1.80 -6.85 -5.42
C LEU A 63 0.96 -5.60 -5.65
N THR A 64 0.94 -5.12 -6.88
CA THR A 64 0.09 -3.99 -7.27
C THR A 64 -0.70 -4.30 -8.53
N GLY A 65 -1.91 -3.76 -8.61
CA GLY A 65 -2.66 -3.60 -9.84
C GLY A 65 -2.08 -2.49 -10.71
N LYS A 66 -2.89 -1.92 -11.60
CA LYS A 66 -2.46 -0.81 -12.46
C LYS A 66 -2.61 0.55 -11.79
N ARG A 67 -1.80 1.53 -12.22
CA ARG A 67 -1.89 2.95 -11.83
C ARG A 67 -1.80 3.21 -10.32
N CYS A 68 -1.11 2.33 -9.60
CA CYS A 68 -0.86 2.51 -8.18
C CYS A 68 0.27 3.52 -7.96
N VAL A 69 0.23 4.20 -6.82
CA VAL A 69 1.33 5.08 -6.38
C VAL A 69 1.97 4.51 -5.12
N LEU A 70 3.20 4.02 -5.30
CA LEU A 70 4.10 3.55 -4.24
C LEU A 70 5.00 4.74 -3.87
N GLY A 71 4.55 5.52 -2.90
CA GLY A 71 4.93 6.92 -2.79
C GLY A 71 6.28 7.25 -2.14
N HIS A 72 6.56 8.56 -2.09
CA HIS A 72 7.83 9.11 -1.62
C HIS A 72 8.07 8.74 -0.16
N THR A 73 9.26 8.17 0.11
CA THR A 73 9.69 7.70 1.44
C THR A 73 8.65 6.85 2.16
N THR A 74 7.80 6.14 1.40
CA THR A 74 6.83 5.18 1.92
C THR A 74 7.47 3.80 1.98
N GLU A 75 7.43 3.16 3.16
CA GLU A 75 7.82 1.75 3.30
C GLU A 75 6.59 0.85 3.10
N ILE A 76 6.74 -0.11 2.19
CA ILE A 76 5.70 -1.07 1.80
C ILE A 76 6.24 -2.47 1.99
N LYS A 77 5.60 -3.22 2.87
CA LYS A 77 6.02 -4.55 3.25
C LYS A 77 4.85 -5.51 3.17
N HIS A 78 4.98 -6.61 2.43
CA HIS A 78 3.99 -7.70 2.43
C HIS A 78 2.56 -7.22 2.19
N SER A 79 2.36 -6.46 1.12
CA SER A 79 1.11 -5.74 0.89
C SER A 79 0.63 -5.81 -0.55
N ILE A 80 -0.69 -5.77 -0.70
CA ILE A 80 -1.39 -5.80 -1.99
C ILE A 80 -2.07 -4.46 -2.23
N PHE A 81 -1.88 -3.90 -3.41
CA PHE A 81 -2.58 -2.71 -3.89
C PHE A 81 -3.47 -3.15 -5.05
N LEU A 82 -4.77 -2.89 -4.96
CA LEU A 82 -5.65 -2.98 -6.12
C LEU A 82 -5.51 -1.72 -7.00
N ASN A 83 -6.23 -1.68 -8.12
CA ASN A 83 -6.03 -0.65 -9.13
C ASN A 83 -6.23 0.76 -8.55
N ASP A 84 -5.39 1.69 -8.99
CA ASP A 84 -5.49 3.12 -8.62
C ASP A 84 -5.28 3.41 -7.12
N ALA A 85 -4.81 2.45 -6.32
CA ALA A 85 -4.52 2.65 -4.90
C ALA A 85 -3.22 3.44 -4.68
N LYS A 86 -3.23 4.37 -3.71
CA LYS A 86 -2.17 5.37 -3.53
C LYS A 86 -1.71 5.46 -2.08
N ALA A 87 -0.41 5.27 -1.89
CA ALA A 87 0.31 5.50 -0.63
C ALA A 87 1.38 6.57 -0.85
N GLY A 88 0.93 7.79 -1.17
CA GLY A 88 1.74 8.79 -1.88
C GLY A 88 2.93 9.37 -1.11
N HIS A 89 2.85 9.45 0.22
CA HIS A 89 3.81 10.24 1.00
C HIS A 89 3.99 9.74 2.44
N PHE A 90 5.24 9.49 2.84
CA PHE A 90 5.68 9.28 4.24
C PHE A 90 4.89 8.20 5.01
N ALA A 91 4.44 7.15 4.32
CA ALA A 91 3.57 6.13 4.91
C ALA A 91 4.34 4.85 5.29
N TYR A 92 3.78 4.10 6.23
CA TYR A 92 4.21 2.72 6.49
C TYR A 92 3.03 1.77 6.34
N LEU A 93 3.22 0.74 5.52
CA LEU A 93 2.21 -0.24 5.16
C LEU A 93 2.79 -1.65 5.24
N GLY A 94 2.51 -2.34 6.34
CA GLY A 94 2.95 -3.71 6.56
C GLY A 94 1.79 -4.69 6.57
N ASP A 95 1.89 -5.82 5.87
CA ASP A 95 0.94 -6.93 5.98
C ASP A 95 -0.51 -6.51 5.69
N SER A 96 -0.73 -5.74 4.61
CA SER A 96 -1.97 -4.98 4.37
C SER A 96 -2.52 -5.12 2.95
N ILE A 97 -3.79 -4.74 2.75
CA ILE A 97 -4.45 -4.71 1.44
C ILE A 97 -5.12 -3.34 1.25
N LEU A 98 -4.86 -2.68 0.13
CA LEU A 98 -5.56 -1.47 -0.29
C LEU A 98 -6.50 -1.78 -1.46
N GLY A 99 -7.79 -1.48 -1.30
CA GLY A 99 -8.81 -1.62 -2.34
C GLY A 99 -8.64 -0.63 -3.48
N ASN A 100 -9.47 -0.77 -4.52
CA ASN A 100 -9.40 0.09 -5.69
C ASN A 100 -9.62 1.57 -5.30
N ASN A 101 -8.91 2.49 -5.94
CA ASN A 101 -9.00 3.94 -5.68
C ASN A 101 -8.75 4.37 -4.22
N THR A 102 -8.17 3.51 -3.39
CA THR A 102 -7.84 3.88 -2.00
C THR A 102 -6.78 4.97 -2.00
N ASN A 103 -6.93 5.99 -1.14
CA ASN A 103 -5.93 7.04 -1.01
C ASN A 103 -5.53 7.24 0.46
N LEU A 104 -4.22 7.15 0.71
CA LEU A 104 -3.69 7.38 2.04
C LEU A 104 -3.18 8.81 2.18
N GLY A 105 -3.68 9.50 3.20
CA GLY A 105 -3.17 10.80 3.60
C GLY A 105 -1.69 10.72 3.96
N ALA A 106 -0.96 11.80 3.70
CA ALA A 106 0.46 11.87 3.97
C ALA A 106 0.74 11.51 5.44
N GLY A 107 1.75 10.68 5.67
CA GLY A 107 2.06 10.30 7.03
C GLY A 107 1.12 9.26 7.65
N THR A 108 0.29 8.54 6.89
CA THR A 108 -0.51 7.42 7.44
C THR A 108 0.39 6.26 7.90
N LYS A 109 0.08 5.60 9.03
CA LYS A 109 0.79 4.40 9.48
C LYS A 109 -0.15 3.24 9.80
N PHE A 110 0.14 2.09 9.21
CA PHE A 110 -0.55 0.85 9.55
C PHE A 110 0.28 0.04 10.53
N ALA A 111 -0.12 0.03 11.81
CA ALA A 111 0.48 -0.88 12.76
C ALA A 111 0.12 -2.32 12.37
N ASN A 112 1.12 -3.21 12.34
CA ASN A 112 0.94 -4.60 11.91
C ASN A 112 1.32 -5.64 12.96
N LEU A 113 1.67 -5.23 14.18
CA LEU A 113 2.04 -6.14 15.25
C LEU A 113 1.35 -5.72 16.56
N ARG A 114 0.71 -6.68 17.22
CA ARG A 114 0.13 -6.48 18.56
C ARG A 114 1.19 -6.63 19.63
N PHE A 115 1.07 -5.85 20.70
CA PHE A 115 1.91 -5.99 21.89
C PHE A 115 1.69 -7.33 22.59
N LEU A 116 0.43 -7.79 22.68
CA LEU A 116 0.11 -9.09 23.27
C LEU A 116 0.60 -10.23 22.38
N PRO A 117 1.05 -11.36 22.94
CA PRO A 117 1.47 -12.55 22.19
C PRO A 117 0.30 -13.21 21.44
N GLY A 118 0.63 -14.13 20.51
CA GLY A 118 -0.35 -14.90 19.73
C GLY A 118 -0.74 -14.26 18.39
N ASN A 119 -1.59 -14.96 17.65
CA ASN A 119 -2.08 -14.49 16.35
C ASN A 119 -3.06 -13.32 16.50
N LEU A 120 -3.20 -12.52 15.44
CA LEU A 120 -4.29 -11.57 15.34
C LEU A 120 -5.60 -12.34 15.15
N THR A 121 -6.59 -11.99 15.96
CA THR A 121 -7.95 -12.49 15.84
C THR A 121 -8.89 -11.33 15.53
N LEU A 122 -9.73 -11.50 14.52
CA LEU A 122 -10.74 -10.53 14.10
C LEU A 122 -12.11 -10.91 14.66
N PHE A 123 -12.96 -9.92 14.88
CA PHE A 123 -14.37 -10.13 15.19
C PHE A 123 -15.22 -9.56 14.07
N HIS A 124 -16.06 -10.41 13.47
CA HIS A 124 -16.95 -10.02 12.39
C HIS A 124 -18.24 -10.84 12.46
N ASN A 125 -19.40 -10.18 12.38
CA ASN A 125 -20.74 -10.80 12.43
C ASN A 125 -20.91 -11.79 13.60
N GLY A 126 -20.48 -11.40 14.80
CA GLY A 126 -20.56 -12.22 16.02
C GLY A 126 -19.58 -13.41 16.05
N LYS A 127 -18.77 -13.61 15.01
CA LYS A 127 -17.79 -14.70 14.93
C LYS A 127 -16.38 -14.18 15.15
N ARG A 128 -15.61 -14.99 15.88
CA ARG A 128 -14.18 -14.79 16.11
C ARG A 128 -13.41 -15.54 15.01
N ILE A 129 -12.53 -14.85 14.29
CA ILE A 129 -11.75 -15.39 13.18
C ILE A 129 -10.27 -15.28 13.53
N ASP A 130 -9.60 -16.42 13.75
CA ASP A 130 -8.13 -16.43 13.83
C ASP A 130 -7.54 -16.25 12.42
N THR A 131 -6.71 -15.24 12.25
CA THR A 131 -6.05 -14.98 10.97
C THR A 131 -4.90 -15.96 10.70
N GLY A 132 -4.43 -16.68 11.73
CA GLY A 132 -3.21 -17.50 11.65
C GLY A 132 -1.94 -16.66 11.56
N ARG A 133 -2.03 -15.33 11.70
CA ARG A 133 -0.91 -14.41 11.47
C ARG A 133 -0.51 -13.69 12.75
N ARG A 134 0.80 -13.73 13.05
CA ARG A 134 1.39 -12.86 14.08
C ARG A 134 1.41 -11.39 13.65
N LYS A 135 1.58 -11.12 12.35
CA LYS A 135 1.58 -9.78 11.76
C LYS A 135 0.46 -9.60 10.75
N PHE A 136 -0.33 -8.56 10.93
CA PHE A 136 -1.46 -8.21 10.10
C PHE A 136 -1.73 -6.71 10.28
N GLY A 137 -1.66 -5.94 9.20
CA GLY A 137 -1.89 -4.50 9.21
C GLY A 137 -3.35 -4.16 9.07
N ALA A 138 -3.73 -3.57 7.94
CA ALA A 138 -5.11 -3.20 7.66
C ALA A 138 -5.59 -3.66 6.28
N ILE A 139 -6.91 -3.81 6.14
CA ILE A 139 -7.57 -4.03 4.85
C ILE A 139 -8.47 -2.83 4.59
N LEU A 140 -8.21 -2.09 3.53
CA LEU A 140 -9.06 -0.98 3.11
C LEU A 140 -9.90 -1.43 1.91
N GLY A 141 -11.22 -1.31 2.02
CA GLY A 141 -12.13 -1.54 0.90
C GLY A 141 -11.98 -0.47 -0.20
N ASP A 142 -12.62 -0.71 -1.34
CA ASP A 142 -12.61 0.22 -2.47
C ASP A 142 -13.04 1.64 -2.04
N ASP A 143 -12.43 2.65 -2.64
CA ASP A 143 -12.70 4.08 -2.41
C ASP A 143 -12.48 4.55 -0.95
N ALA A 144 -11.92 3.71 -0.08
CA ALA A 144 -11.62 4.10 1.30
C ALA A 144 -10.46 5.10 1.36
N GLN A 145 -10.47 5.98 2.35
CA GLN A 145 -9.46 7.03 2.48
C GLN A 145 -8.98 7.19 3.92
N THR A 146 -7.73 7.61 4.06
CA THR A 146 -7.20 8.03 5.36
C THR A 146 -6.74 9.48 5.29
N GLY A 147 -6.95 10.23 6.37
CA GLY A 147 -6.45 11.58 6.54
C GLY A 147 -4.97 11.58 6.90
N CYS A 148 -4.34 12.75 6.76
CA CYS A 148 -2.93 12.90 7.09
C CYS A 148 -2.64 12.52 8.55
N ASN A 149 -1.48 11.92 8.78
CA ASN A 149 -0.99 11.49 10.10
C ASN A 149 -1.94 10.56 10.88
N SER A 150 -2.84 9.87 10.17
CA SER A 150 -3.72 8.89 10.80
C SER A 150 -3.03 7.55 11.03
N VAL A 151 -3.59 6.76 11.95
CA VAL A 151 -3.04 5.46 12.34
C VAL A 151 -4.13 4.39 12.30
N THR A 152 -3.80 3.19 11.83
CA THR A 152 -4.66 2.02 12.00
C THR A 152 -4.02 1.02 12.96
N ASN A 153 -4.79 0.50 13.90
CA ASN A 153 -4.36 -0.63 14.73
C ASN A 153 -4.27 -1.92 13.89
N PRO A 154 -3.48 -2.92 14.33
CA PRO A 154 -3.42 -4.22 13.67
C PRO A 154 -4.81 -4.86 13.61
N GLY A 155 -5.25 -5.28 12.43
CA GLY A 155 -6.57 -5.86 12.22
C GLY A 155 -7.69 -4.87 11.92
N THR A 156 -7.35 -3.64 11.56
CA THR A 156 -8.35 -2.67 11.10
C THR A 156 -8.85 -3.05 9.71
N ILE A 157 -10.17 -3.08 9.52
CA ILE A 157 -10.81 -3.37 8.23
C ILE A 157 -11.80 -2.26 7.92
N PHE A 158 -11.61 -1.56 6.80
CA PHE A 158 -12.53 -0.54 6.32
C PHE A 158 -13.44 -1.13 5.24
N GLY A 159 -14.74 -0.92 5.39
CA GLY A 159 -15.70 -1.11 4.31
C GLY A 159 -15.48 -0.11 3.19
N LYS A 160 -16.14 -0.36 2.05
CA LYS A 160 -16.09 0.50 0.87
C LYS A 160 -16.38 1.95 1.22
N GLY A 161 -15.53 2.88 0.80
CA GLY A 161 -15.71 4.32 0.96
C GLY A 161 -15.60 4.83 2.40
N ALA A 162 -15.14 4.02 3.36
CA ALA A 162 -14.91 4.49 4.72
C ALA A 162 -13.74 5.49 4.78
N ILE A 163 -13.83 6.46 5.67
CA ILE A 163 -12.88 7.56 5.78
C ILE A 163 -12.37 7.64 7.22
N LEU A 164 -11.06 7.57 7.39
CA LEU A 164 -10.40 7.90 8.66
C LEU A 164 -9.96 9.36 8.63
N MET A 165 -10.37 10.15 9.61
CA MET A 165 -10.04 11.58 9.65
C MET A 165 -8.56 11.84 9.95
N PRO A 166 -8.02 13.03 9.59
CA PRO A 166 -6.64 13.39 9.93
C PRO A 166 -6.36 13.30 11.43
N ASN A 167 -5.16 12.84 11.79
CA ASN A 167 -4.72 12.62 13.17
C ASN A 167 -5.58 11.64 14.00
N ALA A 168 -6.48 10.87 13.37
CA ALA A 168 -7.30 9.88 14.06
C ALA A 168 -6.64 8.50 14.13
N THR A 169 -7.08 7.67 15.08
CA THR A 169 -6.64 6.27 15.19
C THR A 169 -7.82 5.31 15.03
N ALA A 170 -7.79 4.49 13.98
CA ALA A 170 -8.77 3.44 13.77
C ALA A 170 -8.51 2.24 14.67
N ARG A 171 -9.55 1.80 15.39
CA ARG A 171 -9.51 0.58 16.21
C ARG A 171 -9.50 -0.67 15.33
N ALA A 172 -8.96 -1.76 15.86
CA ALA A 172 -9.04 -3.07 15.22
C ALA A 172 -10.50 -3.50 15.06
N GLY A 173 -10.81 -4.23 13.99
CA GLY A 173 -12.15 -4.66 13.65
C GLY A 173 -12.68 -4.03 12.36
N TYR A 174 -13.91 -4.43 12.01
CA TYR A 174 -14.59 -3.96 10.82
C TYR A 174 -15.31 -2.63 11.07
N HIS A 175 -15.08 -1.67 10.18
CA HIS A 175 -15.75 -0.38 10.10
C HIS A 175 -16.61 -0.36 8.85
N SER A 176 -17.89 -0.02 9.00
CA SER A 176 -18.88 -0.16 7.93
C SER A 176 -18.58 0.72 6.71
N GLU A 177 -19.21 0.36 5.59
CA GLU A 177 -19.13 1.15 4.35
C GLU A 177 -19.51 2.62 4.60
N LYS A 178 -18.76 3.53 3.97
CA LYS A 178 -18.96 4.99 4.03
C LYS A 178 -18.96 5.56 5.46
N SER A 179 -18.45 4.81 6.43
CA SER A 179 -18.29 5.31 7.80
C SER A 179 -17.21 6.38 7.87
N ILE A 180 -17.40 7.33 8.79
CA ILE A 180 -16.41 8.36 9.10
C ILE A 180 -15.88 8.07 10.50
N LEU A 181 -14.59 7.73 10.57
CA LEU A 181 -13.88 7.48 11.81
C LEU A 181 -13.14 8.75 12.24
N ARG A 182 -13.24 9.08 13.53
CA ARG A 182 -12.62 10.25 14.15
C ARG A 182 -11.79 9.83 15.34
#